data_AF-A5FCB7-F1
#
_entry.id   AF-A5FCB7-F1
#
_cell.length_a   1.000
_cell.length_b   1.000
_cell.length_c   1.000
_cell.angle_alpha   90.00
_cell.angle_beta   90.00
_cell.angle_gamma   90.00
#
_symmetry.space_group_name_H-M   'P 1'
#
loop_
_entity.id
_entity.type
_entity.pdbx_description
1 polymer ?
#
loop_
_entity_poly.entity_id
_entity_poly.type
_entity_poly.pdbx_seq_one_letter_code
_entity_poly.pdbx_strand_id
1 'polypeptide(L)'
;MNRQIPIEELNQNTFFWNFYFCWSRGYDEKQEINIDEVLEVVETDETKAYEWEHVFFNQDDIEESPRYIAEKLTDDLNYAVEFQEYEINFFINDIYIGNLGGHFEAWFFTLDELLAFENYPSLLLLFLPMTGIQENQKPILKPIVTKHLREIPKFETHSDYIADCILNGLIMESPFQQTEGIGLTNNQNHSVRNITAYPRYKENVIELNKKLVSFKR
;
A
#
# COMPACT_ATOMS: atom_id res chain seq x y z
N MET A 1 -2.91 10.12 -23.72
CA MET A 1 -4.08 9.53 -23.01
C MET A 1 -4.33 10.30 -21.70
N ASN A 2 -5.51 10.25 -21.06
CA ASN A 2 -5.62 10.76 -19.68
C ASN A 2 -4.86 9.79 -18.75
N ARG A 3 -3.77 10.25 -18.13
CA ARG A 3 -2.90 9.42 -17.29
C ARG A 3 -3.44 9.26 -15.87
N GLN A 4 -4.27 10.20 -15.43
CA GLN A 4 -4.90 10.13 -14.12
C GLN A 4 -6.01 9.07 -14.13
N ILE A 5 -5.90 8.13 -13.20
CA ILE A 5 -6.88 7.10 -12.90
C ILE A 5 -7.82 7.68 -11.83
N PRO A 6 -9.13 7.81 -12.09
CA PRO A 6 -10.13 8.03 -11.04
C PRO A 6 -10.09 6.87 -10.04
N ILE A 7 -10.06 7.15 -8.73
CA ILE A 7 -9.97 6.08 -7.73
C ILE A 7 -11.15 5.11 -7.80
N GLU A 8 -12.30 5.57 -8.31
CA GLU A 8 -13.48 4.74 -8.49
C GLU A 8 -13.29 3.63 -9.53
N GLU A 9 -12.36 3.77 -10.47
CA GLU A 9 -12.01 2.70 -11.42
C GLU A 9 -11.35 1.50 -10.73
N LEU A 10 -10.81 1.69 -9.52
CA LEU A 10 -10.28 0.59 -8.71
C LEU A 10 -11.40 -0.20 -8.02
N ASN A 11 -12.56 0.42 -7.79
CA ASN A 11 -13.63 -0.21 -7.04
C ASN A 11 -14.07 -1.49 -7.76
N GLN A 12 -14.03 -2.61 -7.03
CA GLN A 12 -14.43 -3.92 -7.56
C GLN A 12 -13.64 -4.38 -8.80
N ASN A 13 -12.46 -3.80 -9.06
CA ASN A 13 -11.62 -4.21 -10.17
C ASN A 13 -10.71 -5.37 -9.76
N THR A 14 -11.15 -6.60 -10.03
CA THR A 14 -10.41 -7.82 -9.67
C THR A 14 -9.00 -7.85 -10.26
N PHE A 15 -8.82 -7.47 -11.52
CA PHE A 15 -7.50 -7.53 -12.16
C PHE A 15 -6.53 -6.55 -11.50
N PHE A 16 -6.99 -5.32 -11.24
CA PHE A 16 -6.19 -4.34 -10.52
C PHE A 16 -5.77 -4.84 -9.15
N TRP A 17 -6.71 -5.29 -8.31
CA TRP A 17 -6.39 -5.69 -6.94
C TRP A 17 -5.54 -6.97 -6.89
N ASN A 18 -5.77 -7.90 -7.80
CA ASN A 18 -4.94 -9.10 -7.92
C ASN A 18 -3.49 -8.71 -8.29
N PHE A 19 -3.33 -7.91 -9.35
CA PHE A 19 -2.02 -7.36 -9.73
C PHE A 19 -1.37 -6.60 -8.59
N TYR A 20 -2.10 -5.67 -7.97
CA TYR A 20 -1.60 -4.77 -6.95
C TYR A 20 -1.07 -5.51 -5.72
N PHE A 21 -1.82 -6.49 -5.20
CA PHE A 21 -1.40 -7.23 -4.01
C PHE A 21 -0.25 -8.20 -4.27
N CYS A 22 0.02 -8.60 -5.52
CA CYS A 22 1.24 -9.35 -5.87
C CYS A 22 2.52 -8.58 -5.52
N TRP A 23 2.47 -7.24 -5.48
CA TRP A 23 3.60 -6.39 -5.08
C TRP A 23 3.76 -6.24 -3.56
N SER A 24 2.84 -6.78 -2.78
CA SER A 24 2.93 -6.73 -1.32
C SER A 24 3.94 -7.75 -0.79
N ARG A 25 4.30 -7.62 0.50
CA ARG A 25 5.22 -8.56 1.16
C ARG A 25 4.50 -9.69 1.89
N GLY A 26 3.24 -9.93 1.54
CA GLY A 26 2.44 -10.97 2.16
C GLY A 26 2.99 -12.38 1.87
N TYR A 27 2.65 -13.33 2.73
CA TYR A 27 3.06 -14.72 2.56
C TYR A 27 2.18 -15.65 3.41
N ASP A 28 2.10 -16.92 3.01
CA ASP A 28 1.57 -17.98 3.85
C ASP A 28 2.71 -18.68 4.61
N GLU A 29 2.76 -18.46 5.93
CA GLU A 29 3.77 -19.06 6.80
C GLU A 29 3.72 -20.60 6.83
N LYS A 30 2.54 -21.21 6.63
CA LYS A 30 2.37 -22.67 6.74
C LYS A 30 2.75 -23.39 5.46
N GLN A 31 2.43 -22.79 4.31
CA GLN A 31 2.74 -23.34 3.00
C GLN A 31 4.10 -22.88 2.47
N GLU A 32 4.72 -21.88 3.12
CA GLU A 32 6.00 -21.27 2.71
C GLU A 32 5.95 -20.68 1.29
N ILE A 33 4.80 -20.10 0.92
CA ILE A 33 4.56 -19.48 -0.40
C ILE A 33 4.38 -17.97 -0.27
N ASN A 34 4.77 -17.24 -1.30
CA ASN A 34 4.69 -15.78 -1.37
C ASN A 34 3.29 -15.31 -1.79
N ILE A 35 3.02 -14.00 -1.68
CA ILE A 35 1.69 -13.46 -1.96
C ILE A 35 1.21 -13.68 -3.40
N ASP A 36 2.12 -13.72 -4.37
CA ASP A 36 1.81 -14.00 -5.77
C ASP A 36 1.20 -15.40 -5.94
N GLU A 37 1.77 -16.41 -5.29
CA GLU A 37 1.21 -17.78 -5.25
C GLU A 37 -0.09 -17.84 -4.43
N VAL A 38 -0.17 -17.11 -3.31
CA VAL A 38 -1.40 -17.03 -2.50
C VAL A 38 -2.57 -16.49 -3.32
N LEU A 39 -2.33 -15.52 -4.19
CA LEU A 39 -3.36 -14.86 -4.98
C LEU A 39 -3.87 -15.71 -6.15
N GLU A 40 -3.23 -16.84 -6.47
CA GLU A 40 -3.75 -17.80 -7.47
C GLU A 40 -5.16 -18.32 -7.11
N VAL A 41 -5.52 -18.33 -5.81
CA VAL A 41 -6.86 -18.71 -5.33
C VAL A 41 -7.99 -17.80 -5.83
N VAL A 42 -7.67 -16.60 -6.36
CA VAL A 42 -8.65 -15.68 -6.96
C VAL A 42 -9.10 -16.16 -8.36
N GLU A 43 -8.38 -17.11 -8.97
CA GLU A 43 -8.71 -17.75 -10.26
C GLU A 43 -9.09 -16.72 -11.36
N THR A 44 -8.14 -15.87 -11.73
CA THR A 44 -8.33 -14.89 -12.81
C THR A 44 -8.10 -15.50 -14.21
N ASP A 45 -8.66 -14.87 -15.25
CA ASP A 45 -8.43 -15.28 -16.64
C ASP A 45 -7.11 -14.63 -17.09
N GLU A 46 -6.04 -15.43 -17.23
CA GLU A 46 -4.68 -14.96 -17.53
C GLU A 46 -4.61 -14.13 -18.81
N THR A 47 -5.35 -14.52 -19.85
CA THR A 47 -5.35 -13.78 -21.13
C THR A 47 -5.94 -12.39 -20.93
N LYS A 48 -7.06 -12.29 -20.20
CA LYS A 48 -7.68 -11.00 -19.89
C LYS A 48 -6.87 -10.17 -18.90
N ALA A 49 -6.19 -10.81 -17.94
CA ALA A 49 -5.31 -10.12 -17.01
C ALA A 49 -4.14 -9.47 -17.77
N TYR A 50 -3.53 -10.20 -18.71
CA TYR A 50 -2.48 -9.68 -19.58
C TYR A 50 -2.96 -8.53 -20.47
N GLU A 51 -4.12 -8.69 -21.14
CA GLU A 51 -4.72 -7.62 -21.95
C GLU A 51 -5.02 -6.37 -21.10
N TRP A 52 -5.54 -6.57 -19.88
CA TRP A 52 -5.80 -5.48 -18.94
C TRP A 52 -4.52 -4.77 -18.54
N GLU A 53 -3.46 -5.50 -18.19
CA GLU A 53 -2.17 -4.95 -17.76
C GLU A 53 -1.49 -4.16 -18.88
N HIS A 54 -1.53 -4.69 -20.11
CA HIS A 54 -0.99 -4.02 -21.30
C HIS A 54 -1.66 -2.66 -21.54
N VAL A 55 -2.99 -2.60 -21.40
CA VAL A 55 -3.76 -1.35 -21.47
C VAL A 55 -3.49 -0.46 -20.24
N PHE A 56 -3.35 -1.05 -19.05
CA PHE A 56 -3.11 -0.31 -17.82
C PHE A 56 -1.78 0.43 -17.87
N PHE A 57 -0.70 -0.20 -18.33
CA PHE A 57 0.62 0.43 -18.43
C PHE A 57 0.85 1.23 -19.70
N ASN A 58 -0.15 1.31 -20.60
CA ASN A 58 -0.01 1.98 -21.90
C ASN A 58 1.25 1.52 -22.65
N GLN A 59 1.52 0.20 -22.71
CA GLN A 59 2.75 -0.32 -23.33
C GLN A 59 2.91 0.04 -24.83
N ASP A 60 1.83 0.46 -25.49
CA ASP A 60 1.82 0.96 -26.86
C ASP A 60 2.13 2.47 -26.98
N ASP A 61 2.16 3.22 -25.88
CA ASP A 61 2.44 4.66 -25.87
C ASP A 61 3.94 4.92 -25.73
N ILE A 62 4.43 5.91 -26.48
CA ILE A 62 5.87 6.28 -26.51
C ILE A 62 6.21 7.18 -25.32
N GLU A 63 5.21 7.85 -24.72
CA GLU A 63 5.42 8.59 -23.48
C GLU A 63 5.61 7.60 -22.31
N GLU A 64 6.85 7.46 -21.83
CA GLU A 64 7.28 6.72 -20.62
C GLU A 64 6.74 7.36 -19.31
N SER A 65 5.49 7.80 -19.31
CA SER A 65 4.89 8.51 -18.20
C SER A 65 3.94 7.60 -17.42
N PRO A 66 4.14 7.41 -16.10
CA PRO A 66 3.28 6.55 -15.31
C PRO A 66 1.83 7.03 -15.33
N ARG A 67 0.92 6.07 -15.27
CA ARG A 67 -0.45 6.37 -14.82
C ARG A 67 -0.44 6.55 -13.32
N TYR A 68 -1.35 7.37 -12.82
CA TYR A 68 -1.35 7.72 -11.41
C TYR A 68 -2.77 7.98 -10.88
N ILE A 69 -2.95 7.76 -9.59
CA ILE A 69 -4.10 8.24 -8.83
C ILE A 69 -3.60 9.39 -7.99
N ALA A 70 -4.31 10.52 -7.99
CA ALA A 70 -3.98 11.64 -7.12
C ALA A 70 -5.25 12.39 -6.73
N GLU A 71 -5.44 12.60 -5.43
CA GLU A 71 -6.60 13.30 -4.89
C GLU A 71 -6.23 14.12 -3.66
N LYS A 72 -7.06 15.13 -3.41
CA LYS A 72 -7.01 15.96 -2.22
C LYS A 72 -8.03 15.42 -1.21
N LEU A 73 -7.57 15.01 -0.02
CA LEU A 73 -8.40 14.51 1.07
C LEU A 73 -8.92 15.65 1.95
N THR A 74 -8.03 16.60 2.27
CA THR A 74 -8.35 17.81 3.04
C THR A 74 -7.59 19.00 2.49
N ASP A 75 -7.78 20.19 3.05
CA ASP A 75 -7.00 21.37 2.66
C ASP A 75 -5.48 21.22 2.88
N ASP A 76 -5.09 20.35 3.81
CA ASP A 76 -3.70 20.14 4.21
C ASP A 76 -3.15 18.75 3.85
N LEU A 77 -3.95 17.90 3.19
CA LEU A 77 -3.59 16.52 2.86
C LEU A 77 -4.06 16.13 1.46
N ASN A 78 -3.11 15.77 0.61
CA ASN A 78 -3.29 15.08 -0.65
C ASN A 78 -2.43 13.81 -0.69
N TYR A 79 -2.74 12.92 -1.61
CA TYR A 79 -1.91 11.75 -1.90
C TYR A 79 -1.76 11.57 -3.41
N ALA A 80 -0.71 10.84 -3.78
CA ALA A 80 -0.56 10.29 -5.12
C ALA A 80 -0.01 8.87 -5.05
N VAL A 81 -0.46 8.02 -5.97
CA VAL A 81 0.09 6.68 -6.23
C VAL A 81 0.38 6.59 -7.72
N GLU A 82 1.64 6.36 -8.07
CA GLU A 82 2.10 6.27 -9.46
C GLU A 82 2.42 4.82 -9.79
N PHE A 83 1.89 4.33 -10.91
CA PHE A 83 2.06 2.97 -11.38
C PHE A 83 3.02 2.97 -12.57
N GLN A 84 4.21 2.46 -12.36
CA GLN A 84 5.19 2.17 -13.39
C GLN A 84 5.30 0.65 -13.59
N GLU A 85 5.85 0.22 -14.72
CA GLU A 85 5.95 -1.20 -15.08
C GLU A 85 6.72 -2.03 -14.03
N TYR A 86 7.71 -1.42 -13.36
CA TYR A 86 8.59 -2.12 -12.40
C TYR A 86 8.51 -1.60 -10.96
N GLU A 87 7.70 -0.58 -10.71
CA GLU A 87 7.54 0.00 -9.37
C GLU A 87 6.21 0.74 -9.21
N ILE A 88 5.69 0.73 -7.99
CA ILE A 88 4.55 1.56 -7.59
C ILE A 88 5.03 2.55 -6.54
N ASN A 89 4.98 3.84 -6.83
CA ASN A 89 5.48 4.90 -5.95
C ASN A 89 4.33 5.57 -5.21
N PHE A 90 4.57 5.92 -3.95
CA PHE A 90 3.56 6.48 -3.05
C PHE A 90 4.02 7.83 -2.53
N PHE A 91 3.08 8.78 -2.50
CA PHE A 91 3.32 10.14 -2.04
C PHE A 91 2.18 10.62 -1.16
N ILE A 92 2.54 11.43 -0.16
CA ILE A 92 1.60 12.25 0.61
C ILE A 92 2.10 13.68 0.55
N ASN A 93 1.27 14.62 0.13
CA ASN A 93 1.65 16.04 -0.01
C ASN A 93 2.95 16.22 -0.80
N ASP A 94 3.06 15.54 -1.94
CA ASP A 94 4.23 15.55 -2.82
C ASP A 94 5.53 15.01 -2.17
N ILE A 95 5.44 14.46 -0.96
CA ILE A 95 6.55 13.83 -0.26
C ILE A 95 6.49 12.32 -0.51
N TYR A 96 7.57 11.77 -1.06
CA TYR A 96 7.74 10.33 -1.25
C TYR A 96 7.69 9.60 0.09
N ILE A 97 6.86 8.56 0.15
CA ILE A 97 6.65 7.74 1.34
C ILE A 97 7.05 6.27 1.15
N GLY A 98 7.47 5.87 -0.04
CA GLY A 98 7.90 4.50 -0.32
C GLY A 98 7.51 4.01 -1.71
N ASN A 99 7.94 2.80 -2.02
CA ASN A 99 7.60 2.10 -3.23
C ASN A 99 7.34 0.61 -2.98
N LEU A 100 6.52 0.01 -3.83
CA LEU A 100 6.50 -1.44 -4.02
C LEU A 100 7.29 -1.74 -5.29
N GLY A 101 8.41 -2.44 -5.17
CA GLY A 101 9.32 -2.68 -6.28
C GLY A 101 10.64 -3.32 -5.85
N GLY A 102 11.58 -3.44 -6.80
CA GLY A 102 12.88 -4.09 -6.57
C GLY A 102 13.76 -3.40 -5.51
N HIS A 103 13.53 -2.11 -5.26
CA HIS A 103 14.14 -1.34 -4.18
C HIS A 103 13.11 -0.89 -3.16
N PHE A 104 12.34 -1.86 -2.65
CA PHE A 104 11.29 -1.63 -1.67
C PHE A 104 11.72 -0.68 -0.54
N GLU A 105 10.89 0.32 -0.32
CA GLU A 105 10.94 1.24 0.81
C GLU A 105 9.52 1.51 1.27
N ALA A 106 9.31 1.69 2.57
CA ALA A 106 7.99 2.02 3.09
C ALA A 106 8.04 3.02 4.23
N TRP A 107 6.98 3.83 4.34
CA TRP A 107 6.73 4.69 5.48
C TRP A 107 6.51 3.89 6.75
N PHE A 108 5.86 2.73 6.62
CA PHE A 108 5.29 2.00 7.73
C PHE A 108 4.33 2.91 8.50
N PHE A 109 3.13 3.10 7.95
CA PHE A 109 2.02 3.69 8.70
C PHE A 109 1.82 2.92 10.00
N THR A 110 1.55 3.62 11.10
CA THR A 110 1.02 2.93 12.28
C THR A 110 -0.40 2.44 12.00
N LEU A 111 -0.89 1.47 12.78
CA LEU A 111 -2.29 1.06 12.71
C LEU A 111 -3.25 2.27 12.74
N ASP A 112 -3.09 3.18 13.70
CA ASP A 112 -3.94 4.38 13.81
C ASP A 112 -3.84 5.32 12.61
N GLU A 113 -2.69 5.34 11.91
CA GLU A 113 -2.53 6.15 10.70
C GLU A 113 -3.26 5.51 9.53
N LEU A 114 -3.17 4.19 9.37
CA LEU A 114 -3.93 3.46 8.35
C LEU A 114 -5.44 3.59 8.59
N LEU A 115 -5.90 3.42 9.84
CA LEU A 115 -7.33 3.48 10.18
C LEU A 115 -7.94 4.87 10.01
N ALA A 116 -7.14 5.94 9.99
CA ALA A 116 -7.64 7.27 9.62
C ALA A 116 -8.20 7.31 8.18
N PHE A 117 -7.81 6.35 7.33
CA PHE A 117 -8.31 6.20 5.97
C PHE A 117 -9.48 5.21 5.83
N GLU A 118 -10.08 4.71 6.92
CA GLU A 118 -11.15 3.70 6.86
C GLU A 118 -12.39 4.15 6.05
N ASN A 119 -12.67 5.46 6.03
CA ASN A 119 -13.74 6.04 5.22
C ASN A 119 -13.41 6.13 3.71
N TYR A 120 -12.19 5.76 3.31
CA TYR A 120 -11.70 5.74 1.93
C TYR A 120 -11.23 4.31 1.57
N PRO A 121 -12.15 3.36 1.31
CA PRO A 121 -11.83 1.93 1.19
C PRO A 121 -10.68 1.59 0.23
N SER A 122 -10.73 2.12 -0.99
CA SER A 122 -9.70 1.89 -1.99
C SER A 122 -8.35 2.50 -1.58
N LEU A 123 -8.35 3.66 -0.93
CA LEU A 123 -7.14 4.27 -0.42
C LEU A 123 -6.56 3.48 0.76
N LEU A 124 -7.39 2.97 1.67
CA LEU A 124 -6.96 2.10 2.75
C LEU A 124 -6.26 0.85 2.20
N LEU A 125 -6.82 0.21 1.17
CA LEU A 125 -6.21 -0.94 0.52
C LEU A 125 -4.92 -0.58 -0.22
N LEU A 126 -4.85 0.59 -0.87
CA LEU A 126 -3.61 1.09 -1.47
C LEU A 126 -2.52 1.32 -0.40
N PHE A 127 -2.83 1.90 0.76
CA PHE A 127 -1.83 2.13 1.80
C PHE A 127 -1.53 0.91 2.69
N LEU A 128 -2.28 -0.18 2.56
CA LEU A 128 -2.11 -1.37 3.38
C LEU A 128 -0.68 -1.97 3.29
N PRO A 129 -0.06 -2.18 2.11
CA PRO A 129 1.32 -2.68 2.00
C PRO A 129 2.38 -1.73 2.61
N MET A 130 2.03 -0.45 2.76
CA MET A 130 2.89 0.58 3.37
C MET A 130 2.71 0.69 4.89
N THR A 131 1.99 -0.24 5.51
CA THR A 131 1.69 -0.24 6.95
C THR A 131 2.64 -1.15 7.70
N GLY A 132 2.97 -0.76 8.92
CA GLY A 132 3.72 -1.57 9.87
C GLY A 132 2.90 -1.82 11.13
N ILE A 133 2.74 -3.10 11.50
CA ILE A 133 1.98 -3.51 12.68
C ILE A 133 2.80 -4.44 13.58
N GLN A 134 2.33 -4.62 14.80
CA GLN A 134 2.76 -5.67 15.72
C GLN A 134 1.80 -6.86 15.68
N GLU A 135 2.25 -8.04 16.12
CA GLU A 135 1.45 -9.28 16.11
C GLU A 135 0.11 -9.13 16.83
N ASN A 136 0.10 -8.43 17.96
CA ASN A 136 -1.11 -8.17 18.75
C ASN A 136 -2.11 -7.23 18.06
N GLN A 137 -1.72 -6.53 17.01
CA GLN A 137 -2.59 -5.65 16.22
C GLN A 137 -3.27 -6.40 15.07
N LYS A 138 -2.76 -7.56 14.66
CA LYS A 138 -3.33 -8.37 13.57
C LYS A 138 -4.82 -8.71 13.80
N PRO A 139 -5.28 -9.11 15.00
CA PRO A 139 -6.70 -9.37 15.25
C PRO A 139 -7.61 -8.14 15.12
N ILE A 140 -7.06 -6.93 15.22
CA ILE A 140 -7.79 -5.67 15.07
C ILE A 140 -7.94 -5.34 13.58
N LEU A 141 -6.85 -5.46 12.82
CA LEU A 141 -6.82 -5.06 11.41
C LEU A 141 -7.46 -6.10 10.49
N LYS A 142 -7.36 -7.40 10.82
CA LYS A 142 -7.88 -8.50 9.98
C LYS A 142 -9.34 -8.34 9.61
N PRO A 143 -10.30 -8.11 10.53
CA PRO A 143 -11.71 -7.98 10.17
C PRO A 143 -11.98 -6.84 9.18
N ILE A 144 -11.21 -5.75 9.27
CA ILE A 144 -11.34 -4.56 8.41
C ILE A 144 -10.85 -4.88 7.00
N VAL A 145 -9.65 -5.45 6.88
CA VAL A 145 -9.09 -5.86 5.59
C VAL A 145 -9.97 -6.93 4.93
N THR A 146 -10.38 -7.96 5.68
CA THR A 146 -11.29 -9.01 5.18
C THR A 146 -12.59 -8.43 4.64
N LYS A 147 -13.18 -7.43 5.32
CA LYS A 147 -14.40 -6.76 4.86
C LYS A 147 -14.19 -6.11 3.48
N HIS A 148 -13.13 -5.34 3.30
CA HIS A 148 -12.84 -4.67 2.04
C HIS A 148 -12.47 -5.63 0.92
N LEU A 149 -11.67 -6.67 1.22
CA LEU A 149 -11.36 -7.71 0.24
C LEU A 149 -12.61 -8.44 -0.25
N ARG A 150 -13.58 -8.70 0.63
CA ARG A 150 -14.85 -9.33 0.25
C ARG A 150 -15.72 -8.47 -0.68
N GLU A 151 -15.46 -7.17 -0.79
CA GLU A 151 -16.19 -6.31 -1.72
C GLU A 151 -15.61 -6.38 -3.15
N ILE A 152 -14.42 -6.98 -3.31
CA ILE A 152 -13.77 -7.19 -4.61
C ILE A 152 -14.27 -8.51 -5.22
N PRO A 153 -14.77 -8.51 -6.47
CA PRO A 153 -15.20 -9.73 -7.13
C PRO A 153 -14.09 -10.78 -7.19
N LYS A 154 -14.46 -12.03 -6.96
CA LYS A 154 -13.59 -13.23 -6.84
C LYS A 154 -12.77 -13.34 -5.55
N PHE A 155 -12.64 -12.28 -4.77
CA PHE A 155 -11.93 -12.35 -3.49
C PHE A 155 -12.84 -12.87 -2.36
N GLU A 156 -14.16 -12.95 -2.55
CA GLU A 156 -15.14 -13.11 -1.46
C GLU A 156 -14.95 -14.41 -0.68
N THR A 157 -14.66 -15.50 -1.40
CA THR A 157 -14.46 -16.84 -0.83
C THR A 157 -13.18 -16.93 -0.03
N HIS A 158 -12.12 -16.25 -0.48
CA HIS A 158 -10.77 -16.35 0.06
C HIS A 158 -10.34 -15.11 0.84
N SER A 159 -11.24 -14.15 1.07
CA SER A 159 -10.93 -12.84 1.66
C SER A 159 -10.23 -12.94 3.01
N ASP A 160 -10.64 -13.91 3.84
CA ASP A 160 -10.06 -14.11 5.17
C ASP A 160 -8.64 -14.67 5.11
N TYR A 161 -8.42 -15.61 4.18
CA TYR A 161 -7.12 -16.22 3.92
C TYR A 161 -6.14 -15.21 3.34
N ILE A 162 -6.54 -14.49 2.28
CA ILE A 162 -5.73 -13.45 1.65
C ILE A 162 -5.40 -12.34 2.66
N ALA A 163 -6.37 -11.92 3.49
CA ALA A 163 -6.11 -10.95 4.56
C ALA A 163 -5.03 -11.44 5.53
N ASP A 164 -5.11 -12.68 6.00
CA ASP A 164 -4.09 -13.26 6.89
C ASP A 164 -2.69 -13.22 6.27
N CYS A 165 -2.58 -13.61 5.00
CA CYS A 165 -1.32 -13.63 4.26
C CYS A 165 -0.74 -12.23 4.05
N ILE A 166 -1.57 -11.25 3.66
CA ILE A 166 -1.14 -9.84 3.54
C ILE A 166 -0.61 -9.34 4.89
N LEU A 167 -1.36 -9.58 5.97
CA LEU A 167 -1.01 -9.09 7.30
C LEU A 167 0.28 -9.70 7.85
N ASN A 168 0.64 -10.94 7.48
CA ASN A 168 1.95 -11.51 7.82
C ASN A 168 3.11 -10.63 7.33
N GLY A 169 2.98 -10.08 6.12
CA GLY A 169 3.99 -9.19 5.52
C GLY A 169 4.10 -7.81 6.17
N LEU A 170 3.13 -7.42 7.01
CA LEU A 170 3.10 -6.12 7.66
C LEU A 170 3.72 -6.11 9.06
N ILE A 171 4.03 -7.30 9.61
CA ILE A 171 4.62 -7.42 10.94
C ILE A 171 6.02 -6.80 10.94
N MET A 172 6.23 -5.84 11.82
CA MET A 172 7.52 -5.19 12.02
C MET A 172 8.33 -5.89 13.10
N GLU A 173 9.64 -6.01 12.86
CA GLU A 173 10.60 -6.47 13.87
C GLU A 173 10.96 -5.34 14.83
N SER A 174 10.98 -4.10 14.34
CA SER A 174 11.33 -2.92 15.12
C SER A 174 10.10 -2.08 15.45
N PRO A 175 9.81 -1.79 16.72
CA PRO A 175 8.67 -0.96 17.10
C PRO A 175 8.86 0.50 16.67
N PHE A 176 7.75 1.22 16.60
CA PHE A 176 7.78 2.68 16.51
C PHE A 176 8.24 3.32 17.82
N GLN A 177 8.89 4.48 17.72
CA GLN A 177 9.38 5.26 18.85
C GLN A 177 9.26 6.76 18.60
N GLN A 178 9.14 7.54 19.67
CA GLN A 178 9.19 9.00 19.58
C GLN A 178 10.64 9.47 19.63
N THR A 179 11.06 10.23 18.62
CA THR A 179 12.39 10.86 18.55
C THR A 179 12.26 12.37 18.72
N GLU A 180 13.01 12.94 19.66
CA GLU A 180 12.98 14.37 19.96
C GLU A 180 13.28 15.21 18.71
N GLY A 181 12.45 16.23 18.47
CA GLY A 181 12.58 17.12 17.31
C GLY A 181 12.15 16.50 15.96
N ILE A 182 11.81 15.21 15.91
CA ILE A 182 11.46 14.50 14.66
C ILE A 182 10.04 13.93 14.68
N GLY A 183 9.59 13.46 15.84
CA GLY A 183 8.31 12.77 15.99
C GLY A 183 8.47 11.26 15.86
N LEU A 184 7.50 10.59 15.26
CA LEU A 184 7.47 9.14 15.18
C LEU A 184 8.48 8.60 14.16
N THR A 185 9.33 7.67 14.60
CA THR A 185 10.33 6.98 13.80
C THR A 185 10.35 5.49 14.12
N ASN A 186 11.15 4.70 13.41
CA ASN A 186 11.44 3.30 13.74
C ASN A 186 12.84 2.93 13.20
N ASN A 187 13.34 1.73 13.53
CA ASN A 187 14.61 1.21 13.00
C ASN A 187 14.40 0.03 12.03
N GLN A 188 13.19 -0.13 11.50
CA GLN A 188 12.89 -1.20 10.56
C GLN A 188 13.74 -1.03 9.30
N ASN A 189 14.25 -2.12 8.75
CA ASN A 189 14.95 -2.07 7.47
C ASN A 189 13.99 -1.59 6.37
N HIS A 190 14.50 -0.89 5.35
CA HIS A 190 13.71 -0.30 4.26
C HIS A 190 12.69 0.77 4.69
N SER A 191 12.70 1.18 5.96
CA SER A 191 11.79 2.21 6.44
C SER A 191 12.30 3.60 6.12
N VAL A 192 11.49 4.42 5.44
CA VAL A 192 11.84 5.84 5.25
C VAL A 192 11.80 6.61 6.57
N ARG A 193 11.13 6.07 7.61
CA ARG A 193 11.16 6.55 9.00
C ARG A 193 12.42 6.14 9.77
N ASN A 194 13.28 5.29 9.21
CA ASN A 194 14.59 4.94 9.78
C ASN A 194 15.64 5.98 9.40
N ILE A 195 15.55 7.14 10.05
CA ILE A 195 16.46 8.28 9.86
C ILE A 195 17.93 7.99 10.21
N THR A 196 18.18 6.92 10.98
CA THR A 196 19.55 6.50 11.33
C THR A 196 20.22 5.85 10.13
N ALA A 197 19.50 4.95 9.45
CA ALA A 197 19.99 4.31 8.22
C ALA A 197 19.86 5.24 7.00
N TYR A 198 18.81 6.07 6.95
CA TYR A 198 18.46 6.91 5.81
C TYR A 198 18.27 8.39 6.22
N PRO A 199 19.34 9.09 6.61
CA PRO A 199 19.24 10.47 7.11
C PRO A 199 18.71 11.46 6.08
N ARG A 200 18.76 11.12 4.78
CA ARG A 200 18.19 11.93 3.68
C ARG A 200 16.68 12.20 3.84
N TYR A 201 15.94 11.31 4.51
CA TYR A 201 14.50 11.45 4.70
C TYR A 201 14.10 12.28 5.93
N LYS A 202 15.05 12.75 6.73
CA LYS A 202 14.78 13.38 8.02
C LYS A 202 13.78 14.55 7.95
N GLU A 203 13.97 15.49 7.03
CA GLU A 203 13.07 16.66 6.91
C GLU A 203 11.67 16.25 6.45
N ASN A 204 11.59 15.32 5.49
CA ASN A 204 10.34 14.75 5.01
C ASN A 204 9.58 14.05 6.15
N VAL A 205 10.29 13.30 7.00
CA VAL A 205 9.71 12.62 8.17
C VAL A 205 9.18 13.63 9.18
N ILE A 206 9.94 14.71 9.46
CA ILE A 206 9.50 15.79 10.36
C ILE A 206 8.20 16.42 9.83
N GLU A 207 8.15 16.74 8.54
CA GLU A 207 6.99 17.39 7.92
C GLU A 207 5.77 16.47 7.93
N LEU A 208 5.89 15.25 7.41
CA LEU A 208 4.78 14.31 7.31
C LEU A 208 4.24 13.88 8.67
N ASN A 209 5.09 13.72 9.69
CA ASN A 209 4.63 13.42 11.04
C ASN A 209 3.67 14.50 11.56
N LYS A 210 3.93 15.79 11.28
CA LYS A 210 3.02 16.88 11.68
C LYS A 210 1.67 16.78 10.96
N LYS A 211 1.70 16.52 9.65
CA LYS A 211 0.48 16.45 8.82
C LYS A 211 -0.39 15.23 9.17
N LEU A 212 0.22 14.06 9.32
CA LEU A 212 -0.51 12.84 9.71
C LEU A 212 -1.08 12.92 11.14
N VAL A 213 -0.38 13.58 12.07
CA VAL A 213 -0.95 13.84 13.41
C VAL A 213 -2.18 14.74 13.35
N SER A 214 -2.20 15.73 12.46
CA SER A 214 -3.37 16.59 12.27
C SER A 214 -4.55 15.88 11.62
N PHE A 215 -4.29 14.96 10.69
CA PHE A 215 -5.32 14.21 9.97
C PHE A 215 -6.04 13.16 10.83
N LYS A 216 -5.34 12.58 11.82
CA LYS A 216 -5.92 11.61 12.77
C LYS A 216 -6.95 12.21 13.75
N ARG A 217 -7.07 13.54 13.84
CA ARG A 217 -7.92 14.25 14.81
C ARG A 217 -9.20 14.75 14.16
#